data_AF-A0A7C5TBS3-F1
#
_entry.id   AF-A0A7C5TBS3-F1
#
_cell.length_a   1.000
_cell.length_b   1.000
_cell.length_c   1.000
_cell.angle_alpha   90.00
_cell.angle_beta   90.00
_cell.angle_gamma   90.00
#
_symmetry.space_group_name_H-M   'P 1'
#
loop_
_entity.id
_entity.type
_entity.pdbx_description
1 polymer ?
#
loop_
_entity_poly.entity_id
_entity_poly.type
_entity_poly.pdbx_seq_one_letter_code
_entity_poly.pdbx_strand_id
1 'polypeptide(L)'
;GALSSAAAWYSLNFFQFRSRLTRRIDDALGVFSDHAVPGVIGGILTGVFADPNITKYVTPGLTGALYGNPYQVVIQLLGAAVVIVYDAVMTNTEQVSPLLVVSGF
;
A
#
# COMPACT_ATOMS: atom_id res chain seq x y z
N GLY A 1 12.36 -5.04 -4.55
CA GLY A 1 12.59 -5.46 -5.94
C GLY A 1 11.84 -6.74 -6.23
N ALA A 2 12.54 -7.88 -6.28
CA ALA A 2 11.96 -9.18 -6.67
C ALA A 2 10.67 -9.56 -5.93
N LEU A 3 10.61 -9.41 -4.60
CA LEU A 3 9.42 -9.73 -3.81
C LEU A 3 8.22 -8.85 -4.16
N SER A 4 8.43 -7.54 -4.30
CA SER A 4 7.39 -6.57 -4.68
C SER A 4 6.87 -6.84 -6.09
N SER A 5 7.75 -7.15 -7.05
CA SER A 5 7.36 -7.49 -8.42
C SER A 5 6.60 -8.82 -8.51
N ALA A 6 7.01 -9.83 -7.74
CA ALA A 6 6.27 -11.09 -7.64
C ALA A 6 4.89 -10.89 -7.02
N ALA A 7 4.79 -10.05 -5.98
CA ALA A 7 3.52 -9.69 -5.35
C ALA A 7 2.58 -8.96 -6.32
N ALA A 8 3.11 -8.06 -7.16
CA ALA A 8 2.36 -7.35 -8.20
C ALA A 8 1.77 -8.32 -9.23
N TRP A 9 2.60 -9.21 -9.77
CA TRP A 9 2.15 -10.20 -10.74
C TRP A 9 1.09 -11.12 -10.13
N TYR A 10 1.31 -11.60 -8.90
CA TYR A 10 0.36 -12.48 -8.24
C TYR A 10 -0.97 -11.78 -7.93
N SER A 11 -0.93 -10.54 -7.42
CA SER A 11 -2.14 -9.78 -7.09
C SER A 11 -2.99 -9.49 -8.32
N LEU A 12 -2.38 -9.13 -9.45
CA LEU A 12 -3.10 -8.91 -10.71
C LEU A 12 -3.82 -10.18 -11.17
N ASN A 13 -3.10 -11.31 -11.22
CA ASN A 13 -3.69 -12.59 -11.61
C ASN A 13 -4.83 -13.02 -10.69
N PHE A 14 -4.68 -12.76 -9.39
CA PHE A 14 -5.70 -13.11 -8.42
C PHE A 14 -6.93 -12.20 -8.51
N PHE A 15 -6.76 -10.89 -8.41
CA PHE A 15 -7.88 -9.94 -8.30
C PHE A 15 -8.62 -9.72 -9.62
N GLN A 16 -7.88 -9.57 -10.74
CA GLN A 16 -8.49 -9.27 -12.02
C GLN A 16 -8.94 -10.54 -12.77
N PHE A 17 -8.09 -11.57 -12.81
CA PHE A 17 -8.34 -12.71 -13.70
C PHE A 17 -9.00 -13.91 -13.02
N ARG A 18 -8.80 -14.12 -11.72
CA ARG A 18 -9.22 -15.37 -11.04
C ARG A 18 -10.33 -15.22 -10.01
N SER A 19 -10.38 -14.10 -9.30
CA SER A 19 -11.31 -13.87 -8.20
C SER A 19 -12.72 -13.63 -8.72
N ARG A 20 -13.69 -14.45 -8.27
CA ARG A 20 -15.10 -14.26 -8.62
C ARG A 20 -15.70 -12.96 -8.07
N LEU A 21 -15.13 -12.46 -6.97
CA LEU A 21 -15.62 -11.28 -6.25
C LEU A 21 -15.14 -9.98 -6.89
N THR A 22 -13.88 -9.95 -7.35
CA THR A 22 -13.23 -8.71 -7.80
C THR A 22 -13.05 -8.61 -9.31
N ARG A 23 -13.23 -9.70 -10.08
CA ARG A 23 -13.10 -9.67 -11.57
C ARG A 23 -14.07 -8.73 -12.31
N ARG A 24 -15.05 -8.15 -11.60
CA ARG A 24 -15.99 -7.16 -12.16
C ARG A 24 -15.59 -5.72 -11.81
N ILE A 25 -14.56 -5.53 -11.00
CA ILE A 25 -14.00 -4.23 -10.64
C ILE A 25 -13.00 -3.86 -11.73
N ASP A 26 -13.34 -2.86 -12.53
CA ASP A 26 -12.49 -2.38 -13.61
C ASP A 26 -11.34 -1.52 -13.06
N ASP A 27 -10.18 -2.14 -12.86
CA ASP A 27 -8.90 -1.46 -12.64
C ASP A 27 -8.13 -1.49 -13.97
N ALA A 28 -8.55 -0.66 -14.91
CA ALA A 28 -8.11 -0.69 -16.31
C ALA A 28 -6.59 -0.60 -16.51
N LEU A 29 -5.88 0.03 -15.56
CA LEU A 29 -4.43 0.20 -15.59
C LEU A 29 -3.70 -0.74 -14.62
N GLY A 30 -4.41 -1.60 -13.89
CA GLY A 30 -3.82 -2.48 -12.87
C GLY A 30 -3.17 -1.73 -11.71
N VAL A 31 -3.56 -0.47 -11.46
CA VAL A 31 -2.88 0.42 -10.52
C VAL A 31 -2.90 -0.16 -9.11
N PHE A 32 -4.01 -0.78 -8.70
CA PHE A 32 -4.10 -1.42 -7.38
C PHE A 32 -3.08 -2.55 -7.24
N SER A 33 -2.96 -3.38 -8.27
CA SER A 33 -2.08 -4.56 -8.26
C SER A 33 -0.60 -4.18 -8.30
N ASP A 34 -0.25 -3.11 -9.04
CA ASP A 34 1.14 -2.67 -9.21
C ASP A 34 1.63 -1.67 -8.17
N HIS A 35 0.73 -0.92 -7.52
CA HIS A 35 1.10 0.14 -6.59
C HIS A 35 0.72 -0.17 -5.15
N ALA A 36 -0.55 -0.52 -4.89
CA ALA A 36 -1.03 -0.72 -3.52
C ALA A 36 -0.40 -1.97 -2.89
N VAL A 37 -0.49 -3.12 -3.56
CA VAL A 37 0.07 -4.39 -3.02
C VAL A 37 1.60 -4.31 -2.88
N PRO A 38 2.37 -3.92 -3.91
CA PRO A 38 3.83 -3.88 -3.84
C PRO A 38 4.33 -2.77 -2.90
N GLY A 39 3.57 -1.69 -2.75
CA GLY A 39 3.81 -0.62 -1.78
C GLY A 39 3.73 -1.13 -0.33
N VAL A 40 2.70 -1.89 0.02
CA VAL A 40 2.57 -2.51 1.35
C VAL A 40 3.70 -3.51 1.59
N ILE A 41 3.99 -4.38 0.62
CA ILE A 41 5.12 -5.32 0.70
C ILE A 41 6.45 -4.58 0.88
N GLY A 42 6.67 -3.50 0.12
CA GLY A 42 7.84 -2.63 0.27
C GLY A 42 7.93 -2.03 1.67
N GLY A 43 6.83 -1.51 2.21
CA GLY A 43 6.76 -0.97 3.56
C GLY A 43 7.12 -2.00 4.64
N ILE A 44 6.60 -3.22 4.55
CA ILE A 44 6.96 -4.33 5.44
C ILE A 44 8.46 -4.63 5.35
N LEU A 45 9.00 -4.75 4.14
CA LEU A 45 10.43 -5.03 3.92
C LEU A 45 11.31 -3.90 4.45
N THR A 46 10.91 -2.63 4.32
CA THR A 46 11.58 -1.51 4.99
C THR A 46 11.60 -1.70 6.50
N GLY A 47 10.47 -2.11 7.10
CA GLY A 47 10.41 -2.39 8.53
C GLY A 47 11.29 -3.55 8.99
N VAL A 48 11.59 -4.50 8.11
CA VAL A 48 12.49 -5.62 8.39
C VAL A 48 13.96 -5.22 8.21
N PHE A 49 14.28 -4.57 7.09
CA PHE A 49 15.65 -4.38 6.60
C PHE A 49 16.27 -3.01 6.87
N ALA A 50 15.58 -2.07 7.52
CA ALA A 50 16.12 -0.74 7.80
C ALA A 50 17.45 -0.80 8.58
N ASP A 51 18.57 -0.59 7.88
CA ASP A 51 19.93 -0.71 8.40
C ASP A 51 20.38 0.58 9.10
N PRO A 52 20.81 0.53 10.39
CA PRO A 52 21.32 1.68 11.13
C PRO A 52 22.48 2.41 10.43
N ASN A 53 23.29 1.71 9.64
CA ASN A 53 24.39 2.32 8.89
C ASN A 53 23.92 3.27 7.80
N ILE A 54 22.67 3.12 7.35
CA ILE A 54 22.04 3.96 6.33
C ILE A 54 21.07 4.94 6.98
N THR A 55 20.21 4.46 7.87
CA THR A 55 19.16 5.30 8.49
C THR A 55 19.73 6.41 9.36
N LYS A 56 20.97 6.30 9.87
CA LYS A 56 21.64 7.39 10.61
C LYS A 56 21.70 8.73 9.88
N TYR A 57 21.62 8.72 8.53
CA TYR A 57 21.59 9.93 7.71
C TYR A 57 20.19 10.53 7.54
N VAL A 58 19.14 9.80 7.95
CA VAL A 58 17.73 10.23 7.85
C VAL A 58 17.15 10.46 9.24
N THR A 59 17.27 9.48 10.12
CA THR A 59 16.75 9.51 11.50
C THR A 59 17.64 8.61 12.37
N PRO A 60 18.55 9.19 13.18
CA PRO A 60 19.40 8.41 14.09
C PRO A 60 18.57 7.54 15.04
N GLY A 61 18.96 6.28 15.20
CA GLY A 61 18.26 5.30 16.05
C GLY A 61 17.16 4.50 15.33
N LEU A 62 16.76 4.90 14.12
CA LEU A 62 15.83 4.12 13.30
C LEU A 62 16.48 2.79 12.88
N THR A 63 15.88 1.68 13.27
CA THR A 63 16.36 0.33 12.94
C THR A 63 15.19 -0.55 12.54
N GLY A 64 15.45 -1.53 11.68
CA GLY A 64 14.49 -2.56 11.30
C GLY A 64 14.54 -3.79 12.21
N ALA A 65 13.65 -4.74 11.95
CA ALA A 65 13.52 -5.97 12.72
C ALA A 65 14.83 -6.78 12.81
N LEU A 66 15.60 -6.85 11.72
CA LEU A 66 16.88 -7.56 11.69
C LEU A 66 17.98 -6.89 12.53
N TYR A 67 17.78 -5.62 12.90
CA TYR A 67 18.73 -4.83 13.68
C TYR A 67 18.22 -4.55 15.10
N GLY A 68 17.23 -5.33 15.57
CA GLY A 68 16.75 -5.31 16.95
C GLY A 68 15.44 -4.55 17.20
N ASN A 69 14.81 -3.98 16.17
CA ASN A 69 13.56 -3.24 16.30
C ASN A 69 12.43 -3.84 15.45
N PRO A 70 11.77 -4.93 15.93
CA PRO A 70 10.64 -5.53 15.23
C PRO A 70 9.41 -4.61 15.17
N TYR A 71 9.32 -3.64 16.08
CA TYR A 71 8.23 -2.68 16.12
C TYR A 71 8.19 -1.79 14.87
N GLN A 72 9.30 -1.64 14.16
CA GLN A 72 9.34 -0.90 12.90
C GLN A 72 8.38 -1.50 11.85
N VAL A 73 8.20 -2.83 11.81
CA VAL A 73 7.23 -3.46 10.89
C VAL A 73 5.79 -3.05 11.22
N VAL A 74 5.47 -2.96 12.52
CA VAL A 74 4.14 -2.52 12.99
C VAL A 74 3.89 -1.07 12.60
N ILE A 75 4.88 -0.19 12.76
CA ILE A 75 4.77 1.21 12.34
C ILE A 75 4.51 1.31 10.84
N GLN A 76 5.23 0.53 10.03
CA GLN A 76 5.05 0.54 8.57
C GLN A 76 3.65 0.04 8.16
N LEU A 77 3.12 -0.98 8.85
CA LEU A 77 1.76 -1.47 8.63
C LEU A 77 0.70 -0.45 9.06
N LEU A 78 0.91 0.23 10.20
CA LEU A 78 0.02 1.30 10.66
C LEU A 78 0.00 2.45 9.64
N GLY A 79 1.17 2.88 9.16
CA GLY A 79 1.28 3.89 8.13
C GLY A 79 0.54 3.50 6.85
N ALA A 80 0.73 2.26 6.39
CA ALA A 80 -0.01 1.74 5.24
C ALA A 80 -1.53 1.75 5.45
N ALA A 81 -2.01 1.33 6.63
CA ALA A 81 -3.44 1.34 6.95
C ALA A 81 -4.02 2.76 6.95
N VAL A 82 -3.30 3.74 7.51
CA VAL A 82 -3.70 5.14 7.51
C VAL A 82 -3.81 5.67 6.08
N VAL A 83 -2.81 5.42 5.23
CA VAL A 83 -2.83 5.86 3.82
C VAL A 83 -3.98 5.21 3.07
N ILE A 84 -4.19 3.89 3.20
CA ILE A 84 -5.29 3.18 2.53
C ILE A 84 -6.66 3.76 2.93
N VAL A 85 -6.88 3.98 4.23
CA VAL A 85 -8.16 4.52 4.73
C VAL A 85 -8.36 5.95 4.26
N TYR A 86 -7.32 6.79 4.37
CA TYR A 86 -7.39 8.18 3.95
C TYR A 86 -7.69 8.31 2.46
N ASP A 87 -6.93 7.60 1.61
CA ASP A 87 -7.09 7.61 0.16
C ASP A 87 -8.48 7.10 -0.23
N ALA A 88 -8.96 6.01 0.39
CA ALA A 88 -10.28 5.46 0.10
C ALA A 88 -11.41 6.45 0.45
N VAL A 89 -11.34 7.11 1.61
CA VAL A 89 -12.37 8.05 2.06
C VAL A 89 -12.34 9.34 1.24
N MET A 90 -11.16 9.94 1.08
CA MET A 90 -11.02 11.23 0.38
C MET A 90 -11.34 11.08 -1.11
N THR A 91 -10.78 10.06 -1.78
CA THR A 91 -11.05 9.83 -3.20
C THR A 91 -12.53 9.57 -3.44
N ASN A 92 -13.18 8.76 -2.58
CA ASN A 92 -14.61 8.51 -2.72
C ASN A 92 -15.43 9.79 -2.52
N THR A 93 -15.12 10.59 -1.48
CA THR A 93 -15.80 11.85 -1.20
C THR A 93 -15.66 12.84 -2.37
N GLU A 94 -14.46 12.94 -2.94
CA GLU A 94 -14.19 13.80 -4.09
C GLU A 94 -14.93 13.32 -5.33
N GLN A 95 -15.00 12.02 -5.61
CA GLN A 95 -15.72 11.48 -6.76
C GLN A 95 -17.24 11.66 -6.66
N VAL A 96 -17.81 11.60 -5.46
CA VAL A 96 -19.26 11.78 -5.26
C VAL A 96 -19.66 13.24 -5.07
N SER A 97 -18.76 14.14 -4.67
CA SER A 97 -19.11 15.54 -4.43
C SER A 97 -19.67 16.29 -5.67
N PRO A 98 -19.18 16.09 -6.91
CA PRO A 98 -19.79 16.67 -8.10
C PRO A 98 -21.15 16.04 -8.41
N LEU A 99 -21.33 14.75 -8.11
CA LEU A 99 -22.61 14.06 -8.30
C LEU A 99 -23.67 14.58 -7.34
N LEU A 100 -23.30 14.84 -6.09
CA LEU A 100 -24.18 15.43 -5.08
C LEU A 100 -24.58 16.85 -5.49
N VAL A 101 -23.62 17.69 -5.90
CA VAL A 101 -23.86 19.07 -6.36
C VAL A 101 -24.76 19.14 -7.61
N VAL A 102 -24.63 18.19 -8.54
CA VAL A 102 -25.44 18.15 -9.77
C VAL A 102 -26.83 17.52 -9.51
N SER A 103 -26.98 16.70 -8.47
CA SER A 103 -28.26 16.03 -8.12
C SER A 103 -29.26 16.88 -7.33
N GLY A 104 -28.88 18.09 -6.89
CA GLY A 104 -29.81 19.07 -6.33
C GLY A 104 -30.43 18.73 -4.96
N PHE A 105 -29.73 17.93 -4.14
CA PHE A 105 -30.03 17.77 -2.71
C PHE A 105 -29.07 18.61 -1.85
#